data_AF-A0A8J2VB26-F1
#
_entry.id   AF-A0A8J2VB26-F1
#
_cell.length_a   1.000
_cell.length_b   1.000
_cell.length_c   1.000
_cell.angle_alpha   90.00
_cell.angle_beta   90.00
_cell.angle_gamma   90.00
#
_symmetry.space_group_name_H-M   'P 1'
#
loop_
_entity.id
_entity.type
_entity.pdbx_description
1 polymer ?
#
loop_
_entity_poly.entity_id
_entity_poly.type
_entity_poly.pdbx_seq_one_letter_code
_entity_poly.pdbx_strand_id
1 'polypeptide(L)'
;MIDDLVFYKSIYGNLVRARPDFSGKKRKSSPLQKLQQDKMLVVMDFLRPLKRLLRENVFPPGSHLPAFHWAKSYYLNEVVYFEDEGYHINFSKALMSLGDLRPPELMSVHVDDTYLVELQWQDNSEQALAYPDDGLLVVLCAPQAKALFYRTGVTRRSDQTVTIKLNQSWEGVETHIWAGFSRPDKRASASVYLGSFIL
;
A
#
# COMPACT_ATOMS: atom_id res chain seq x y z
N MET A 1 48.90 11.10 -2.23
CA MET A 1 48.07 10.06 -2.88
C MET A 1 46.87 9.71 -1.98
N ILE A 2 46.07 10.72 -1.56
CA ILE A 2 44.91 10.58 -0.64
C ILE A 2 43.66 11.32 -1.19
N ASP A 3 43.80 12.14 -2.24
CA ASP A 3 42.75 13.06 -2.73
C ASP A 3 41.55 12.42 -3.47
N ASP A 4 41.55 11.10 -3.67
CA ASP A 4 40.49 10.39 -4.40
C ASP A 4 39.53 9.61 -3.49
N LEU A 5 39.60 9.80 -2.18
CA LEU A 5 38.71 9.12 -1.23
C LEU A 5 37.62 10.06 -0.72
N VAL A 6 36.38 9.58 -0.76
CA VAL A 6 35.20 10.25 -0.21
C VAL A 6 34.76 9.51 1.04
N PHE A 7 34.81 10.20 2.17
CA PHE A 7 34.33 9.74 3.47
C PHE A 7 32.89 10.20 3.67
N TYR A 8 31.99 9.30 4.05
CA TYR A 8 30.62 9.69 4.41
C TYR A 8 30.05 8.79 5.50
N LYS A 9 29.20 9.39 6.33
CA LYS A 9 28.49 8.71 7.41
C LYS A 9 27.18 8.14 6.87
N SER A 10 26.99 6.84 7.03
CA SER A 10 25.74 6.15 6.70
C SER A 10 25.07 5.60 7.95
N ILE A 11 23.83 5.11 7.83
CA ILE A 11 23.15 4.39 8.91
C ILE A 11 23.84 3.09 9.32
N TYR A 12 24.74 2.56 8.47
CA TYR A 12 25.51 1.34 8.70
C TYR A 12 26.93 1.61 9.21
N GLY A 13 27.27 2.87 9.50
CA GLY A 13 28.58 3.30 9.97
C GLY A 13 29.33 4.19 8.97
N ASN A 14 30.60 4.41 9.25
CA ASN A 14 31.48 5.25 8.44
C ASN A 14 31.99 4.46 7.23
N LEU A 15 31.77 4.99 6.04
CA LEU A 15 32.16 4.35 4.79
C LEU A 15 33.18 5.21 4.04
N VAL A 16 34.10 4.53 3.34
CA VAL A 16 35.10 5.14 2.47
C VAL A 16 34.90 4.59 1.07
N ARG A 17 34.85 5.47 0.06
CA ARG A 17 34.76 5.06 -1.35
C ARG A 17 35.68 5.91 -2.22
N ALA A 18 36.13 5.36 -3.34
CA ALA A 18 36.79 6.15 -4.37
C ALA A 18 35.82 7.21 -4.94
N ARG A 19 36.37 8.36 -5.36
CA ARG A 19 35.62 9.40 -6.05
C ARG A 19 35.01 8.81 -7.33
N PRO A 20 33.72 9.09 -7.61
CA PRO A 20 33.12 8.62 -8.85
C PRO A 20 33.88 9.20 -10.06
N ASP A 21 34.27 8.34 -11.00
CA ASP A 21 34.89 8.77 -12.25
C ASP A 21 33.83 9.44 -13.15
N PHE A 22 33.76 10.76 -13.06
CA PHE A 22 32.77 11.59 -13.74
C PHE A 22 33.29 11.98 -15.13
N SER A 23 32.85 11.26 -16.16
CA SER A 23 33.32 11.47 -17.54
C SER A 23 32.69 12.68 -18.26
N GLY A 24 32.12 13.67 -17.54
CA GLY A 24 31.53 14.90 -18.10
C GLY A 24 30.26 14.74 -18.94
N LYS A 25 29.96 13.54 -19.44
CA LYS A 25 28.80 13.21 -20.27
C LYS A 25 27.72 12.50 -19.43
N LYS A 26 26.45 12.90 -19.59
CA LYS A 26 25.31 12.13 -19.04
C LYS A 26 25.32 10.74 -19.69
N ARG A 27 25.66 9.71 -18.92
CA ARG A 27 25.60 8.31 -19.38
C ARG A 27 24.13 7.95 -19.63
N LYS A 28 23.81 7.45 -20.82
CA LYS A 28 22.49 6.87 -21.09
C LYS A 28 22.32 5.63 -20.22
N SER A 29 21.14 5.45 -19.64
CA SER A 29 20.86 4.25 -18.86
C SER A 29 20.97 3.01 -19.74
N SER A 30 21.63 1.96 -19.23
CA SER A 30 21.61 0.66 -19.90
C SER A 30 20.19 0.09 -19.93
N PRO A 31 19.89 -0.88 -20.81
CA PRO A 31 18.57 -1.51 -20.86
C PRO A 31 18.11 -2.07 -19.50
N LEU A 32 19.01 -2.72 -18.76
CA LEU A 32 18.72 -3.24 -17.41
C LEU A 32 18.46 -2.11 -16.40
N GLN A 33 19.19 -1.01 -16.49
CA GLN A 33 18.94 0.16 -15.63
C GLN A 33 17.57 0.79 -15.94
N LYS A 34 17.16 0.81 -17.21
CA LYS A 34 15.86 1.30 -17.62
C LYS A 34 14.73 0.42 -17.05
N LEU A 35 14.84 -0.90 -17.18
CA LEU A 35 13.88 -1.83 -16.56
C LEU A 35 13.74 -1.61 -15.05
N GLN A 36 14.84 -1.41 -14.33
CA GLN A 36 14.79 -1.14 -12.90
C GLN A 36 14.15 0.24 -12.57
N GLN A 37 14.38 1.24 -13.42
CA GLN A 37 13.73 2.54 -13.30
C GLN A 37 12.22 2.42 -13.54
N ASP A 38 11.81 1.70 -14.58
CA ASP A 38 10.40 1.47 -14.93
C ASP A 38 9.67 0.74 -13.79
N LYS A 39 10.27 -0.32 -13.24
CA LYS A 39 9.76 -1.03 -12.05
C LYS A 39 9.54 -0.08 -10.86
N MET A 40 10.52 0.78 -10.59
CA MET A 40 10.46 1.75 -9.51
C MET A 40 9.38 2.82 -9.75
N LEU A 41 9.24 3.28 -10.99
CA LEU A 41 8.24 4.28 -11.37
C LEU A 41 6.84 3.74 -11.12
N VAL A 42 6.52 2.54 -11.61
CA VAL A 42 5.21 1.89 -11.41
C VAL A 42 4.85 1.78 -9.92
N VAL A 43 5.78 1.29 -9.10
CA VAL A 43 5.55 1.18 -7.64
C VAL A 43 5.38 2.54 -6.99
N MET A 44 6.21 3.52 -7.32
CA MET A 44 6.15 4.85 -6.70
C MET A 44 4.94 5.66 -7.16
N ASP A 45 4.47 5.46 -8.39
CA ASP A 45 3.23 6.07 -8.90
C ASP A 45 2.03 5.58 -8.11
N PHE A 46 1.99 4.28 -7.80
CA PHE A 46 0.94 3.69 -6.98
C PHE A 46 1.03 4.11 -5.49
N LEU A 47 2.23 4.07 -4.88
CA LEU A 47 2.39 4.31 -3.45
C LEU A 47 2.36 5.78 -3.03
N ARG A 48 2.73 6.71 -3.94
CA ARG A 48 2.77 8.15 -3.62
C ARG A 48 1.46 8.69 -3.02
N PRO A 49 0.28 8.48 -3.64
CA PRO A 49 -0.99 8.94 -3.06
C PRO A 49 -1.31 8.23 -1.73
N LEU A 50 -0.87 6.98 -1.57
CA LEU A 50 -1.10 6.16 -0.36
C LEU A 50 -0.15 6.49 0.80
N LYS A 51 0.80 7.41 0.62
CA LYS A 51 1.87 7.67 1.61
C LYS A 51 1.35 7.99 3.01
N ARG A 52 0.25 8.75 3.11
CA ARG A 52 -0.37 9.09 4.41
C ARG A 52 -1.02 7.86 5.03
N LEU A 53 -1.91 7.21 4.29
CA LEU A 53 -2.57 5.96 4.68
C LEU A 53 -1.57 4.93 5.22
N LEU A 54 -0.49 4.66 4.47
CA LEU A 54 0.51 3.66 4.84
C LEU A 54 1.26 4.06 6.12
N ARG A 55 1.57 5.35 6.32
CA ARG A 55 2.21 5.80 7.56
C ARG A 55 1.31 5.65 8.78
N GLU A 56 0.00 5.75 8.59
CA GLU A 56 -1.01 5.67 9.64
C GLU A 56 -1.47 4.24 9.91
N ASN A 57 -1.22 3.27 9.01
CA ASN A 57 -1.81 1.92 9.09
C ASN A 57 -0.85 0.77 8.76
N VAL A 58 0.44 1.02 8.52
CA VAL A 58 1.46 -0.03 8.27
C VAL A 58 2.48 -0.05 9.41
N PHE A 59 2.40 -1.10 10.22
CA PHE A 59 3.18 -1.34 11.42
C PHE A 59 3.87 -2.72 11.34
N PRO A 60 4.89 -2.86 10.49
CA PRO A 60 5.54 -4.14 10.25
C PRO A 60 6.24 -4.65 11.52
N PRO A 61 5.86 -5.82 12.04
CA PRO A 61 6.40 -6.33 13.30
C PRO A 61 7.90 -6.59 13.17
N GLY A 62 8.66 -6.13 14.17
CA GLY A 62 10.12 -6.31 14.21
C GLY A 62 10.91 -5.51 13.17
N SER A 63 10.29 -4.62 12.40
CA SER A 63 11.03 -3.77 11.47
C SER A 63 11.43 -2.44 12.08
N HIS A 64 12.68 -2.03 11.86
CA HIS A 64 13.16 -0.69 12.17
C HIS A 64 12.98 0.29 11.01
N LEU A 65 12.49 -0.17 9.85
CA LEU A 65 12.25 0.68 8.70
C LEU A 65 10.98 1.53 8.93
N PRO A 66 10.98 2.82 8.55
CA PRO A 66 9.76 3.59 8.54
C PRO A 66 8.72 2.95 7.62
N ALA A 67 7.44 3.00 8.02
CA ALA A 67 6.31 2.33 7.36
C ALA A 67 6.34 2.41 5.82
N PHE A 68 6.53 3.62 5.28
CA PHE A 68 6.57 3.84 3.83
C PHE A 68 7.76 3.16 3.13
N HIS A 69 8.93 3.10 3.78
CA HIS A 69 10.10 2.41 3.22
C HIS A 69 9.93 0.89 3.25
N TRP A 70 9.34 0.38 4.33
CA TRP A 70 8.98 -1.02 4.41
C TRP A 70 7.96 -1.40 3.32
N ALA A 71 6.86 -0.63 3.21
CA ALA A 71 5.85 -0.85 2.18
C ALA A 71 6.46 -0.78 0.77
N LYS A 72 7.28 0.23 0.48
CA LYS A 72 8.01 0.31 -0.79
C LYS A 72 8.82 -0.95 -1.08
N SER A 73 9.55 -1.47 -0.09
CA SER A 73 10.34 -2.70 -0.25
C SER A 73 9.45 -3.91 -0.53
N TYR A 74 8.36 -4.06 0.22
CA TYR A 74 7.38 -5.13 0.01
C TYR A 74 6.80 -5.07 -1.41
N TYR A 75 6.39 -3.88 -1.87
CA TYR A 75 5.80 -3.71 -3.19
C TYR A 75 6.78 -4.00 -4.34
N LEU A 76 8.05 -3.62 -4.20
CA LEU A 76 9.08 -3.90 -5.20
C LEU A 76 9.43 -5.39 -5.31
N ASN A 77 9.23 -6.16 -4.24
CA ASN A 77 9.63 -7.55 -4.18
C ASN A 77 8.47 -8.51 -4.47
N GLU A 78 7.27 -8.21 -3.95
CA GLU A 78 6.15 -9.17 -3.91
C GLU A 78 4.95 -8.75 -4.78
N VAL A 79 4.73 -7.44 -4.94
CA VAL A 79 3.48 -6.91 -5.53
C VAL A 79 3.66 -6.58 -7.00
N VAL A 80 4.77 -5.95 -7.37
CA VAL A 80 5.05 -5.63 -8.76
C VAL A 80 5.51 -6.89 -9.49
N TYR A 81 4.95 -7.10 -10.67
CA TYR A 81 5.32 -8.20 -11.55
C TYR A 81 5.54 -7.67 -12.97
N PHE A 82 6.24 -8.47 -13.78
CA PHE A 82 6.48 -8.14 -15.19
C PHE A 82 5.61 -9.04 -16.04
N GLU A 83 4.83 -8.45 -16.93
CA GLU A 83 3.93 -9.14 -17.85
C GLU A 83 3.95 -8.41 -19.20
N ASP A 84 3.94 -9.17 -20.28
CA ASP A 84 4.13 -8.70 -21.65
C ASP A 84 5.36 -7.79 -21.81
N GLU A 85 5.15 -6.48 -21.93
CA GLU A 85 6.18 -5.47 -22.17
C GLU A 85 6.30 -4.46 -21.01
N GLY A 86 5.70 -4.74 -19.84
CA GLY A 86 5.56 -3.76 -18.77
C GLY A 86 5.60 -4.32 -17.34
N TYR A 87 5.79 -3.41 -16.38
CA TYR A 87 5.60 -3.70 -14.97
C TYR A 87 4.20 -3.32 -14.54
N HIS A 88 3.56 -4.21 -13.79
CA HIS A 88 2.18 -4.06 -13.33
C HIS A 88 2.09 -4.32 -11.82
N ILE A 89 1.08 -3.74 -11.17
CA ILE A 89 0.79 -3.94 -9.75
C ILE A 89 -0.18 -5.11 -9.63
N ASN A 90 0.19 -6.15 -8.90
CA ASN A 90 -0.74 -7.20 -8.53
C ASN A 90 -1.60 -6.73 -7.34
N PHE A 91 -2.81 -6.24 -7.61
CA PHE A 91 -3.71 -5.70 -6.60
C PHE A 91 -4.09 -6.70 -5.51
N SER A 92 -4.15 -8.00 -5.83
CA SER A 92 -4.46 -9.06 -4.85
C SER A 92 -3.38 -9.21 -3.76
N LYS A 93 -2.14 -8.83 -4.08
CA LYS A 93 -1.01 -8.82 -3.14
C LYS A 93 -0.76 -7.43 -2.54
N ALA A 94 -1.42 -6.39 -3.02
CA ALA A 94 -1.21 -5.04 -2.54
C ALA A 94 -1.75 -4.89 -1.10
N LEU A 95 -0.88 -4.52 -0.18
CA LEU A 95 -1.25 -4.24 1.22
C LEU A 95 -1.49 -2.74 1.43
N MET A 96 -2.65 -2.40 1.98
CA MET A 96 -3.05 -1.05 2.38
C MET A 96 -2.86 -0.79 3.87
N SER A 97 -2.90 -1.85 4.68
CA SER A 97 -2.59 -1.84 6.11
C SER A 97 -1.89 -3.12 6.52
N LEU A 98 -1.13 -3.04 7.61
CA LEU A 98 -0.44 -4.17 8.22
C LEU A 98 -0.19 -3.88 9.69
N GLY A 99 -0.32 -4.89 10.53
CA GLY A 99 0.06 -4.83 11.94
C GLY A 99 -0.24 -6.15 12.62
N ASP A 100 -0.51 -6.10 13.92
CA ASP A 100 -0.73 -7.26 14.78
C ASP A 100 -2.21 -7.63 14.96
N LEU A 101 -3.15 -6.78 14.53
CA LEU A 101 -4.58 -7.10 14.67
C LEU A 101 -4.96 -8.22 13.71
N ARG A 102 -5.92 -9.04 14.15
CA ARG A 102 -6.51 -10.07 13.30
C ARG A 102 -7.26 -9.43 12.13
N PRO A 103 -7.01 -9.85 10.87
CA PRO A 103 -7.74 -9.35 9.71
C PRO A 103 -9.24 -9.69 9.76
N PRO A 104 -10.05 -9.01 8.94
CA PRO A 104 -11.44 -9.40 8.74
C PRO A 104 -11.57 -10.80 8.15
N GLU A 105 -12.65 -11.48 8.52
CA GLU A 105 -13.01 -12.81 8.02
C GLU A 105 -14.31 -12.75 7.20
N LEU A 106 -14.39 -13.60 6.17
CA LEU A 106 -15.55 -13.75 5.29
C LEU A 106 -16.11 -12.41 4.78
N MET A 107 -15.21 -11.48 4.43
CA MET A 107 -15.65 -10.19 3.93
C MET A 107 -16.27 -10.32 2.54
N SER A 108 -17.40 -9.66 2.34
CA SER A 108 -18.09 -9.54 1.05
C SER A 108 -18.35 -8.08 0.72
N VAL A 109 -18.42 -7.80 -0.58
CA VAL A 109 -18.73 -6.48 -1.12
C VAL A 109 -19.93 -6.60 -2.05
N HIS A 110 -20.90 -5.71 -1.86
CA HIS A 110 -22.03 -5.52 -2.76
C HIS A 110 -22.02 -4.06 -3.23
N VAL A 111 -22.18 -3.86 -4.54
CA VAL A 111 -22.19 -2.54 -5.15
C VAL A 111 -23.49 -2.41 -5.92
N ASP A 112 -24.22 -1.32 -5.69
CA ASP A 112 -25.47 -1.03 -6.38
C ASP A 112 -25.32 0.10 -7.42
N ASP A 113 -26.35 0.23 -8.28
CA ASP A 113 -26.43 1.26 -9.33
C ASP A 113 -26.63 2.69 -8.76
N THR A 114 -26.69 2.85 -7.43
CA THR A 114 -26.92 4.13 -6.73
C THR A 114 -25.65 4.64 -6.04
N TYR A 115 -24.48 4.16 -6.47
CA TYR A 115 -23.18 4.52 -5.91
C TYR A 115 -22.99 4.10 -4.44
N LEU A 116 -23.73 3.09 -3.98
CA LEU A 116 -23.55 2.53 -2.65
C LEU A 116 -22.68 1.28 -2.72
N VAL A 117 -21.64 1.28 -1.90
CA VAL A 117 -20.77 0.13 -1.65
C VAL A 117 -21.06 -0.37 -0.26
N GLU A 118 -21.72 -1.53 -0.18
CA GLU A 118 -21.96 -2.24 1.07
C GLU A 118 -20.85 -3.27 1.30
N LEU A 119 -20.30 -3.26 2.51
CA LEU A 119 -19.33 -4.23 2.98
C LEU A 119 -19.93 -4.97 4.17
N GLN A 120 -19.79 -6.30 4.16
CA GLN A 120 -20.20 -7.15 5.27
C GLN A 120 -19.06 -8.08 5.65
N TRP A 121 -18.89 -8.36 6.94
CA TRP A 121 -17.87 -9.30 7.45
C TRP A 121 -18.40 -10.06 8.67
N GLN A 122 -17.75 -11.19 8.96
CA GLN A 122 -18.04 -11.93 10.18
C GLN A 122 -17.29 -11.32 11.37
N ASP A 123 -18.00 -11.05 12.47
CA ASP A 123 -17.34 -10.66 13.71
C ASP A 123 -16.54 -11.85 14.27
N ASN A 124 -15.23 -11.64 14.39
CA ASN A 124 -14.27 -12.60 14.94
C ASN A 124 -13.62 -12.09 16.23
N SER A 125 -14.28 -11.17 16.95
CA SER A 125 -13.79 -10.59 18.21
C SER A 125 -13.55 -11.60 19.34
N GLU A 126 -14.10 -12.81 19.25
CA GLU A 126 -13.83 -13.89 20.20
C GLU A 126 -12.41 -14.46 20.07
N GLN A 127 -11.71 -14.12 18.99
CA GLN A 127 -10.40 -14.66 18.72
C GLN A 127 -9.26 -13.69 19.12
N ALA A 128 -8.05 -14.22 19.31
CA ALA A 128 -6.90 -13.43 19.76
C ALA A 128 -6.57 -12.27 18.80
N LEU A 129 -6.24 -11.10 19.38
CA LEU A 129 -5.89 -9.86 18.66
C LEU A 129 -7.03 -9.32 17.75
N ALA A 130 -8.27 -9.77 17.99
CA ALA A 130 -9.48 -9.17 17.47
C ALA A 130 -10.23 -8.50 18.63
N TYR A 131 -10.64 -7.25 18.47
CA TYR A 131 -11.42 -6.54 19.49
C TYR A 131 -12.70 -5.96 18.89
N PRO A 132 -13.83 -6.00 19.62
CA PRO A 132 -15.11 -5.51 19.11
C PRO A 132 -15.08 -4.05 18.66
N ASP A 133 -14.24 -3.23 19.31
CA ASP A 133 -14.12 -1.80 19.07
C ASP A 133 -13.07 -1.43 18.01
N ASP A 134 -12.44 -2.42 17.37
CA ASP A 134 -11.52 -2.15 16.27
C ASP A 134 -12.25 -1.42 15.13
N GLY A 135 -11.64 -0.35 14.62
CA GLY A 135 -12.24 0.49 13.60
C GLY A 135 -11.99 -0.04 12.19
N LEU A 136 -13.04 -0.21 11.39
CA LEU A 136 -12.92 -0.61 10.00
C LEU A 136 -12.14 0.45 9.19
N LEU A 137 -11.09 0.01 8.52
CA LEU A 137 -10.38 0.73 7.47
C LEU A 137 -10.92 0.24 6.13
N VAL A 138 -11.37 1.15 5.28
CA VAL A 138 -11.73 0.86 3.89
C VAL A 138 -10.91 1.74 2.96
N VAL A 139 -10.42 1.15 1.87
CA VAL A 139 -9.61 1.82 0.86
C VAL A 139 -10.15 1.48 -0.52
N LEU A 140 -10.45 2.51 -1.29
CA LEU A 140 -10.88 2.44 -2.68
C LEU A 140 -9.84 3.17 -3.53
N CYS A 141 -9.31 2.48 -4.53
CA CYS A 141 -8.33 3.05 -5.45
C CYS A 141 -8.76 2.80 -6.88
N ALA A 142 -8.78 3.87 -7.67
CA ALA A 142 -8.94 3.81 -9.12
C ALA A 142 -7.65 4.31 -9.78
N PRO A 143 -6.69 3.42 -10.09
CA PRO A 143 -5.38 3.79 -10.61
C PRO A 143 -5.45 4.61 -11.91
N GLN A 144 -6.39 4.27 -12.80
CA GLN A 144 -6.56 4.94 -14.10
C GLN A 144 -6.99 6.40 -13.95
N ALA A 145 -7.92 6.68 -13.03
CA ALA A 145 -8.37 8.03 -12.70
C ALA A 145 -7.49 8.74 -11.66
N LYS A 146 -6.45 8.07 -11.14
CA LYS A 146 -5.62 8.52 -10.01
C LYS A 146 -6.46 8.93 -8.79
N ALA A 147 -7.61 8.29 -8.59
CA ALA A 147 -8.49 8.56 -7.47
C ALA A 147 -8.20 7.60 -6.31
N LEU A 148 -8.23 8.14 -5.11
CA LEU A 148 -8.04 7.43 -3.86
C LEU A 148 -9.05 7.93 -2.84
N PHE A 149 -9.82 7.01 -2.27
CA PHE A 149 -10.67 7.26 -1.12
C PHE A 149 -10.29 6.27 -0.03
N TYR A 150 -10.12 6.75 1.19
CA TYR A 150 -9.98 5.87 2.33
C TYR A 150 -10.60 6.49 3.57
N ARG A 151 -11.10 5.64 4.46
CA ARG A 151 -11.56 6.05 5.79
C ARG A 151 -11.18 5.00 6.82
N THR A 152 -10.76 5.46 7.98
CA THR A 152 -10.49 4.65 9.17
C THR A 152 -11.58 4.86 10.21
N GLY A 153 -11.91 3.82 10.97
CA GLY A 153 -12.91 3.90 12.04
C GLY A 153 -14.31 4.28 11.55
N VAL A 154 -14.69 3.85 10.33
CA VAL A 154 -16.03 4.14 9.78
C VAL A 154 -17.12 3.50 10.63
N THR A 155 -16.84 2.30 11.11
CA THR A 155 -17.69 1.50 11.98
C THR A 155 -16.81 0.55 12.78
N ARG A 156 -17.37 -0.13 13.77
CA ARG A 156 -16.66 -1.07 14.65
C ARG A 156 -16.71 -2.49 14.08
N ARG A 157 -15.72 -3.31 14.44
CA ARG A 157 -15.68 -4.74 14.09
C ARG A 157 -16.99 -5.45 14.46
N SER A 158 -17.58 -5.12 15.61
CA SER A 158 -18.85 -5.69 16.08
C SER A 158 -20.07 -5.36 15.23
N ASP A 159 -20.00 -4.33 14.38
CA ASP A 159 -21.17 -3.85 13.63
C ASP A 159 -21.45 -4.70 12.39
N GLN A 160 -20.47 -5.49 11.93
CA GLN A 160 -20.57 -6.48 10.83
C GLN A 160 -20.93 -5.96 9.44
N THR A 161 -21.39 -4.71 9.31
CA THR A 161 -21.73 -4.09 8.04
C THR A 161 -21.38 -2.60 8.00
N VAL A 162 -21.09 -2.09 6.81
CA VAL A 162 -21.02 -0.65 6.54
C VAL A 162 -21.49 -0.36 5.11
N THR A 163 -22.17 0.77 4.93
CA THR A 163 -22.49 1.31 3.61
C THR A 163 -21.71 2.59 3.35
N ILE A 164 -20.99 2.64 2.24
CA ILE A 164 -20.21 3.80 1.81
C ILE A 164 -20.86 4.36 0.55
N LYS A 165 -21.23 5.64 0.60
CA LYS A 165 -21.73 6.36 -0.56
C LYS A 165 -20.58 7.00 -1.33
N LEU A 166 -20.44 6.60 -2.59
CA LEU A 166 -19.55 7.23 -3.56
C LEU A 166 -20.26 8.38 -4.28
N ASN A 167 -19.46 9.27 -4.86
CA ASN A 167 -19.93 10.36 -5.70
C ASN A 167 -19.71 10.02 -7.18
N GLN A 168 -20.30 10.82 -8.06
CA GLN A 168 -20.27 10.60 -9.51
C GLN A 168 -18.85 10.56 -10.12
N SER A 169 -17.83 11.07 -9.44
CA SER A 169 -16.44 11.00 -9.95
C SER A 169 -15.86 9.58 -10.06
N TRP A 170 -16.56 8.57 -9.54
CA TRP A 170 -16.18 7.15 -9.64
C TRP A 170 -16.94 6.40 -10.74
N GLU A 171 -17.89 7.05 -11.43
CA GLU A 171 -18.70 6.47 -12.51
C GLU A 171 -17.81 6.05 -13.69
N GLY A 172 -18.00 4.82 -14.18
CA GLY A 172 -17.28 4.30 -15.35
C GLY A 172 -15.79 4.02 -15.13
N VAL A 173 -15.30 4.06 -13.89
CA VAL A 173 -13.88 3.82 -13.57
C VAL A 173 -13.71 2.54 -12.78
N GLU A 174 -12.79 1.68 -13.23
CA GLU A 174 -12.41 0.48 -12.48
C GLU A 174 -11.82 0.87 -11.11
N THR A 175 -12.51 0.41 -10.07
CA THR A 175 -12.21 0.72 -8.69
C THR A 175 -11.88 -0.56 -7.94
N HIS A 176 -10.69 -0.61 -7.36
CA HIS A 176 -10.22 -1.68 -6.51
C HIS A 176 -10.53 -1.38 -5.05
N ILE A 177 -10.91 -2.41 -4.29
CA ILE A 177 -11.30 -2.27 -2.89
C ILE A 177 -10.48 -3.16 -1.96
N TRP A 178 -10.05 -2.55 -0.84
CA TRP A 178 -9.42 -3.24 0.28
C TRP A 178 -10.10 -2.85 1.57
N ALA A 179 -10.06 -3.76 2.54
CA ALA A 179 -10.50 -3.47 3.89
C ALA A 179 -9.60 -4.14 4.92
N GLY A 180 -9.56 -3.55 6.10
CA GLY A 180 -8.85 -4.07 7.25
C GLY A 180 -9.38 -3.43 8.53
N PHE A 181 -8.74 -3.71 9.65
CA PHE A 181 -9.03 -3.04 10.90
C PHE A 181 -7.86 -2.15 11.31
N SER A 182 -8.18 -1.05 11.99
CA SER A 182 -7.23 -0.07 12.48
C SER A 182 -7.68 0.47 13.82
N ARG A 183 -6.71 0.82 14.67
CA ARG A 183 -6.95 1.48 15.95
C ARG A 183 -6.09 2.74 16.09
N PRO A 184 -6.54 3.72 16.89
CA PRO A 184 -5.78 4.95 17.13
C PRO A 184 -4.40 4.74 17.77
N ASP A 185 -4.17 3.62 18.45
CA ASP A 185 -2.93 3.26 19.15
C ASP A 185 -1.83 2.70 18.24
N LYS A 186 -1.91 2.97 16.93
CA LYS A 186 -0.96 2.50 15.90
C LYS A 186 -0.94 0.98 15.77
N ARG A 187 -2.12 0.37 15.85
CA ARG A 187 -2.34 -1.03 15.54
C ARG A 187 -3.26 -1.14 14.34
N ALA A 188 -2.98 -2.11 13.49
CA ALA A 188 -3.76 -2.37 12.30
C ALA A 188 -3.74 -3.87 12.00
N SER A 189 -4.68 -4.34 11.19
CA SER A 189 -4.62 -5.67 10.60
C SER A 189 -3.97 -5.62 9.23
N ALA A 190 -3.53 -6.78 8.72
CA ALA A 190 -3.34 -6.93 7.29
C ALA A 190 -4.65 -6.58 6.57
N SER A 191 -4.57 -5.77 5.52
CA SER A 191 -5.71 -5.50 4.64
C SER A 191 -5.98 -6.68 3.72
N VAL A 192 -7.25 -6.96 3.44
CA VAL A 192 -7.72 -7.97 2.49
C VAL A 192 -8.20 -7.27 1.22
N TYR A 193 -7.82 -7.79 0.07
CA TYR A 193 -8.34 -7.35 -1.23
C TYR A 193 -9.69 -8.00 -1.49
N LEU A 194 -10.71 -7.20 -1.85
CA LEU A 194 -12.09 -7.69 -2.05
C LEU A 194 -12.50 -7.73 -3.52
N GLY A 195 -11.61 -7.33 -4.44
CA GLY A 195 -11.88 -7.32 -5.88
C GLY A 195 -11.90 -5.91 -6.47
N SER A 196 -12.39 -5.84 -7.71
CA SER A 196 -12.66 -4.60 -8.42
C SER A 196 -14.10 -4.58 -8.94
N PHE A 197 -14.61 -3.37 -9.15
CA PHE A 197 -15.92 -3.10 -9.74
C PHE A 197 -15.88 -1.82 -10.58
N ILE A 198 -16.87 -1.66 -11.44
CA ILE A 198 -17.13 -0.43 -12.20
C ILE A 198 -18.55 -0.01 -11.84
N LEU A 199 -18.71 1.26 -11.43
CA LEU A 199 -20.01 1.90 -11.18
C LEU A 199 -20.65 2.38 -12.48
#